data_AF-A0A1B9HW50-F1
#
_entry.id   AF-A0A1B9HW50-F1
#
_cell.length_a   1.000
_cell.length_b   1.000
_cell.length_c   1.000
_cell.angle_alpha   90.00
_cell.angle_beta   90.00
_cell.angle_gamma   90.00
#
_symmetry.space_group_name_H-M   'P 1'
#
loop_
_entity.id
_entity.type
_entity.pdbx_description
1 polymer ?
#
loop_
_entity_poly.entity_id
_entity_poly.type
_entity_poly.pdbx_seq_one_letter_code
_entity_poly.pdbx_strand_id
1 'polypeptide(L)'
;MLWAARLAGFLLFRVLKTGSDTRFDDIRSHFFKFAGFWVGQIVWVWIVSLPVVILNSSAVSSTLRSGDPSFGKATDIIGIILFAIGLFWEAVGDIQKYMFKSSKPPKGQPCTKGLWYYSRHPPYFGEMTLHWGLWLLCLTPTINGGLPNSAKAAQYSAILSPIFTMILLLFASGLPTAEKPTAKKFFLMSYSSIKQNQLDNNNNNSSSISTRFSEPEPENEIWSNYKNYLKKTSIIIPFPPFLYLNLPEWLKSSLLLDLPFFKFDEQIDGKQALEEERKKRASV
;
A
#
# COMPACT_ATOMS: atom_id res chain seq x y z
N MET A 1 -14.22 0.92 15.81
CA MET A 1 -14.59 -0.53 15.79
C MET A 1 -14.87 -1.05 14.38
N LEU A 2 -15.73 -0.39 13.60
CA LEU A 2 -16.05 -0.83 12.22
C LEU A 2 -14.82 -1.10 11.35
N TRP A 3 -13.88 -0.15 11.28
CA TRP A 3 -12.65 -0.30 10.49
C TRP A 3 -11.82 -1.52 10.91
N ALA A 4 -11.57 -1.70 12.21
CA ALA A 4 -10.78 -2.81 12.74
C ALA A 4 -11.44 -4.17 12.49
N ALA A 5 -12.76 -4.27 12.71
CA ALA A 5 -13.52 -5.49 12.44
C ALA A 5 -13.48 -5.86 10.96
N ARG A 6 -13.62 -4.88 10.07
CA ARG A 6 -13.50 -5.06 8.61
C ARG A 6 -12.09 -5.51 8.22
N LEU A 7 -11.02 -4.91 8.77
CA LEU A 7 -9.64 -5.28 8.46
C LEU A 7 -9.35 -6.71 8.90
N ALA A 8 -9.62 -7.01 10.17
CA ALA A 8 -9.39 -8.32 10.76
C ALA A 8 -10.22 -9.39 10.04
N GLY A 9 -11.50 -9.12 9.76
CA GLY A 9 -12.39 -10.03 9.05
C GLY A 9 -11.90 -10.34 7.63
N PHE A 10 -11.48 -9.33 6.87
CA PHE A 10 -10.95 -9.53 5.52
C PHE A 10 -9.63 -10.32 5.52
N LEU A 11 -8.71 -9.98 6.44
CA LEU A 11 -7.44 -10.69 6.57
C LEU A 11 -7.64 -12.15 6.98
N LEU A 12 -8.53 -12.41 7.94
CA LEU A 12 -8.88 -13.76 8.37
C LEU A 12 -9.47 -14.56 7.21
N PHE A 13 -10.48 -14.01 6.52
CA PHE A 13 -11.07 -14.63 5.33
C PHE A 13 -10.01 -14.99 4.28
N ARG A 14 -9.09 -14.06 4.00
CA ARG A 14 -8.01 -14.26 3.02
C ARG A 14 -7.06 -15.37 3.41
N VAL A 15 -6.67 -15.45 4.68
CA VAL A 15 -5.79 -16.52 5.19
C VAL A 15 -6.50 -17.87 5.10
N LEU A 16 -7.77 -17.96 5.50
CA LEU A 16 -8.57 -19.19 5.40
C LEU A 16 -8.70 -19.68 3.95
N LYS A 17 -8.73 -18.78 2.96
CA LYS A 17 -8.81 -19.13 1.54
C LYS A 17 -7.45 -19.39 0.87
N THR A 18 -6.39 -18.71 1.29
CA THR A 18 -5.06 -18.78 0.65
C THR A 18 -4.16 -19.85 1.30
N GLY A 19 -4.47 -20.27 2.53
CA GLY A 19 -3.81 -21.35 3.25
C GLY A 19 -2.59 -20.92 4.07
N SER A 20 -1.83 -19.92 3.64
CA SER A 20 -0.69 -19.41 4.42
C SER A 20 -0.40 -17.93 4.17
N ASP A 21 0.33 -17.33 5.12
CA ASP A 21 0.91 -15.99 5.00
C ASP A 21 2.42 -16.09 5.16
N THR A 22 3.13 -16.05 4.03
CA THR A 22 4.57 -16.30 3.96
C THR A 22 5.40 -15.26 4.71
N ARG A 23 4.82 -14.13 5.10
CA ARG A 23 5.51 -13.05 5.82
C ARG A 23 5.93 -13.45 7.23
N PHE A 24 5.31 -14.49 7.79
CA PHE A 24 5.56 -14.97 9.15
C PHE A 24 6.42 -16.23 9.21
N ASP A 25 6.79 -16.83 8.08
CA ASP A 25 7.49 -18.12 8.07
C ASP A 25 8.86 -18.03 8.75
N ASP A 26 9.62 -16.96 8.44
CA ASP A 26 10.98 -16.77 8.97
C ASP A 26 11.01 -16.19 10.40
N ILE A 27 9.92 -15.57 10.86
CA ILE A 27 9.88 -14.88 12.16
C ILE A 27 9.39 -15.81 13.27
N ARG A 28 8.46 -16.73 12.95
CA ARG A 28 7.82 -17.61 13.94
C ARG A 28 8.79 -18.60 14.60
N SER A 29 9.88 -18.94 13.93
CA SER A 29 10.93 -19.84 14.47
C SER A 29 11.83 -19.17 15.51
N HIS A 30 11.76 -17.84 15.66
CA HIS A 30 12.65 -17.08 16.54
C HIS A 30 11.86 -16.28 17.58
N PHE A 31 11.79 -16.78 18.82
CA PHE A 31 10.99 -16.18 19.90
C PHE A 31 11.16 -14.67 20.05
N PHE A 32 12.39 -14.16 20.20
CA PHE A 32 12.64 -12.73 20.42
C PHE A 32 12.29 -11.86 19.21
N LYS A 33 12.48 -12.35 17.97
CA LYS A 33 12.05 -11.64 16.76
C LYS A 33 10.53 -11.58 16.68
N PHE A 34 9.86 -12.68 17.02
CA PHE A 34 8.40 -12.75 17.05
C PHE A 34 7.80 -11.85 18.14
N ALA A 35 8.36 -11.88 19.36
CA ALA A 35 7.94 -11.00 20.45
C ALA A 35 8.14 -9.51 20.10
N GLY A 36 9.31 -9.14 19.57
CA GLY A 36 9.60 -7.78 19.13
C GLY A 36 8.63 -7.27 18.06
N PHE A 37 8.27 -8.13 17.09
CA PHE A 37 7.26 -7.80 16.09
C PHE A 37 5.90 -7.44 16.73
N TRP A 38 5.41 -8.26 17.67
CA TRP A 38 4.13 -8.01 18.32
C TRP A 38 4.13 -6.80 19.25
N VAL A 39 5.23 -6.56 19.98
CA VAL A 39 5.39 -5.32 20.77
C VAL A 39 5.31 -4.10 19.83
N GLY A 40 5.96 -4.15 18.67
CA GLY A 40 5.83 -3.12 17.64
C GLY A 40 4.38 -2.93 17.17
N GLN A 41 3.63 -4.02 16.96
CA GLN A 41 2.21 -3.94 16.59
C GLN A 41 1.35 -3.34 17.70
N ILE A 42 1.63 -3.63 18.98
CA ILE A 42 0.92 -3.03 20.12
C ILE A 42 1.14 -1.52 20.16
N VAL A 43 2.40 -1.09 20.07
CA VAL A 43 2.75 0.35 20.05
C VAL A 43 2.12 1.03 18.84
N TRP A 44 2.14 0.38 17.67
CA TRP A 44 1.47 0.87 16.48
C TRP A 44 -0.01 1.12 16.74
N VAL A 45 -0.75 0.09 17.17
CA VAL A 45 -2.21 0.17 17.37
C VAL A 45 -2.54 1.23 18.43
N TRP A 46 -1.71 1.35 19.47
CA TRP A 46 -1.85 2.38 20.48
C TRP A 46 -1.75 3.79 19.89
N ILE A 47 -0.71 4.08 19.09
CA ILE A 47 -0.54 5.39 18.43
C ILE A 47 -1.72 5.70 17.52
N VAL A 48 -2.14 4.72 16.71
CA VAL A 48 -3.27 4.88 15.79
C VAL A 48 -4.59 5.16 16.54
N SER A 49 -4.76 4.59 17.72
CA SER A 49 -5.96 4.76 18.56
C SER A 49 -6.03 6.08 19.33
N LEU A 50 -4.94 6.87 19.38
CA LEU A 50 -4.84 8.09 20.19
C LEU A 50 -6.04 9.05 20.08
N PRO A 51 -6.58 9.37 18.88
CA PRO A 51 -7.72 10.28 18.77
C PRO A 51 -8.91 9.83 19.60
N VAL A 52 -9.23 8.53 19.54
CA VAL A 52 -10.36 7.94 20.25
C VAL A 52 -10.06 7.79 21.73
N VAL A 53 -8.85 7.35 22.09
CA VAL A 53 -8.43 7.20 23.50
C VAL A 53 -8.49 8.54 24.24
N ILE A 54 -7.97 9.60 23.63
CA ILE A 54 -7.94 10.93 24.23
C ILE A 54 -9.35 11.53 24.28
N LEU A 55 -10.15 11.37 23.22
CA LEU A 55 -11.55 11.79 23.21
C LEU A 55 -12.32 11.20 24.39
N ASN A 56 -12.20 9.88 24.63
CA ASN A 56 -12.90 9.16 25.69
C ASN A 56 -12.29 9.35 27.10
N SER A 57 -11.21 10.11 27.23
CA SER A 57 -10.61 10.39 28.54
C SER A 57 -11.52 11.29 29.38
N SER A 58 -11.49 11.13 30.71
CA SER A 58 -12.29 11.96 31.62
C SER A 58 -11.92 13.45 31.56
N ALA A 59 -10.69 13.77 31.17
CA ALA A 59 -10.24 15.15 30.94
C ALA A 59 -10.97 15.83 29.76
N VAL A 60 -11.49 15.05 28.82
CA VAL A 60 -12.20 15.55 27.63
C VAL A 60 -13.71 15.34 27.76
N SER A 61 -14.14 14.12 28.06
CA SER A 61 -15.54 13.67 28.04
C SER A 61 -16.30 13.87 29.36
N SER A 62 -15.74 14.55 30.37
CA SER A 62 -16.49 14.77 31.62
C SER A 62 -17.50 15.91 31.47
N THR A 63 -18.78 15.55 31.58
CA THR A 63 -19.94 16.48 31.56
C THR A 63 -19.87 17.57 32.64
N LEU A 64 -19.08 17.35 33.70
CA LEU A 64 -18.88 18.29 34.80
C LEU A 64 -17.80 19.36 34.52
N ARG A 65 -16.92 19.14 33.54
CA ARG A 65 -15.77 20.02 33.24
C ARG A 65 -15.77 20.56 31.82
N SER A 66 -16.46 19.87 30.91
CA SER A 66 -16.56 20.23 29.51
C SER A 66 -18.01 20.50 29.17
N GLY A 67 -18.32 21.68 28.62
CA GLY A 67 -19.54 21.85 27.85
C GLY A 67 -19.41 20.98 26.59
N ASP A 68 -19.88 19.74 26.67
CA ASP A 68 -19.85 18.79 25.55
C ASP A 68 -20.53 19.46 24.35
N PRO A 69 -19.77 19.81 23.29
CA PRO A 69 -20.38 20.47 22.16
C PRO A 69 -21.36 19.50 21.52
N SER A 70 -22.56 20.00 21.18
CA SER A 70 -23.51 19.23 20.39
C SER A 70 -22.81 18.70 19.13
N PHE A 71 -23.04 17.43 18.86
CA PHE A 71 -22.67 16.79 17.61
C PHE A 71 -23.26 17.56 16.40
N GLY A 72 -22.57 17.46 15.27
CA GLY A 72 -22.97 18.08 14.00
C GLY A 72 -22.19 19.35 13.67
N LYS A 73 -21.03 19.55 14.29
CA LYS A 73 -20.10 20.61 13.91
C LYS A 73 -19.39 20.24 12.60
N ALA A 74 -18.77 21.22 11.95
CA ALA A 74 -18.11 21.03 10.67
C ALA A 74 -17.05 19.89 10.73
N THR A 75 -16.29 19.81 11.82
CA THR A 75 -15.30 18.75 12.05
C THR A 75 -15.93 17.36 12.18
N ASP A 76 -17.11 17.24 12.80
CA ASP A 76 -17.82 15.96 12.87
C ASP A 76 -18.25 15.49 11.49
N ILE A 77 -18.86 16.39 10.72
CA ILE A 77 -19.40 16.10 9.39
C ILE A 77 -18.25 15.73 8.44
N ILE A 78 -17.19 16.55 8.38
CA ILE A 78 -16.02 16.28 7.53
C ILE A 78 -15.34 14.99 7.97
N GLY A 79 -15.17 14.78 9.28
CA GLY A 79 -14.55 13.58 9.83
C GLY A 79 -15.29 12.31 9.44
N ILE A 80 -16.62 12.31 9.54
CA ILE A 80 -17.47 11.17 9.14
C ILE A 80 -17.41 10.94 7.63
N ILE A 81 -17.46 11.99 6.81
CA ILE A 81 -17.36 11.87 5.35
C ILE A 81 -16.02 11.24 4.96
N LEU A 82 -14.91 11.74 5.50
CA LEU A 82 -13.58 11.18 5.23
C LEU A 82 -13.45 9.74 5.74
N PHE A 83 -13.99 9.44 6.93
CA PHE A 83 -14.01 8.08 7.46
C PHE A 83 -14.79 7.13 6.54
N ALA A 84 -15.98 7.54 6.09
CA ALA A 84 -16.81 6.74 5.19
C ALA A 84 -16.16 6.54 3.82
N ILE A 85 -15.60 7.59 3.22
CA ILE A 85 -14.85 7.52 1.96
C ILE A 85 -13.67 6.57 2.11
N GLY A 86 -12.85 6.73 3.15
CA GLY A 86 -11.67 5.91 3.36
C GLY A 86 -12.01 4.44 3.59
N LEU A 87 -13.03 4.17 4.41
CA LEU A 87 -13.53 2.81 4.65
C LEU A 87 -14.05 2.14 3.38
N PHE A 88 -14.83 2.88 2.57
CA PHE A 88 -15.33 2.40 1.28
C PHE A 88 -14.19 2.12 0.31
N TRP A 89 -13.25 3.05 0.18
CA TRP A 89 -12.13 2.97 -0.75
C TRP A 89 -11.21 1.79 -0.42
N GLU A 90 -10.92 1.59 0.86
CA GLU A 90 -10.15 0.45 1.35
C GLU A 90 -10.87 -0.87 1.04
N ALA A 91 -12.14 -1.00 1.45
CA ALA A 91 -12.91 -2.23 1.27
C ALA A 91 -13.07 -2.61 -0.22
N VAL A 92 -13.40 -1.66 -1.08
CA VAL A 92 -13.57 -1.91 -2.52
C VAL A 92 -12.24 -2.24 -3.18
N GLY A 93 -11.15 -1.54 -2.81
CA GLY A 93 -9.81 -1.82 -3.33
C GLY A 93 -9.36 -3.25 -3.01
N ASP A 94 -9.55 -3.68 -1.76
CA ASP A 94 -9.24 -5.04 -1.30
C ASP A 94 -10.05 -6.12 -2.03
N ILE A 95 -11.37 -5.92 -2.14
CA ILE A 95 -12.27 -6.86 -2.84
C ILE A 95 -11.89 -6.97 -4.33
N GLN A 96 -11.66 -5.84 -5.00
CA GLN A 96 -11.25 -5.82 -6.41
C GLN A 96 -9.94 -6.60 -6.62
N LYS A 97 -8.97 -6.43 -5.73
CA LYS A 97 -7.69 -7.15 -5.81
C LYS A 97 -7.86 -8.64 -5.57
N TYR A 98 -8.70 -9.01 -4.60
CA TYR A 98 -9.02 -10.40 -4.30
C TYR A 98 -9.72 -11.08 -5.49
N MET A 99 -10.72 -10.44 -6.07
CA MET A 99 -11.43 -10.93 -7.26
C MET A 99 -10.48 -11.09 -8.45
N PHE A 100 -9.61 -10.10 -8.70
CA PHE A 100 -8.60 -10.17 -9.74
C PHE A 100 -7.64 -11.35 -9.54
N LYS A 101 -7.15 -11.60 -8.32
CA LYS A 101 -6.29 -12.76 -8.06
C LYS A 101 -7.03 -14.09 -8.20
N SER A 102 -8.29 -14.14 -7.79
CA SER A 102 -9.12 -15.34 -7.83
C SER A 102 -9.50 -15.75 -9.25
N SER A 103 -9.55 -14.80 -10.20
CA SER A 103 -9.84 -15.08 -11.62
C SER A 103 -8.66 -15.67 -12.40
N LYS A 104 -7.52 -15.95 -11.76
CA LYS A 104 -6.29 -16.49 -12.38
C LYS A 104 -5.87 -15.74 -13.66
N PRO A 105 -5.62 -14.43 -13.59
CA PRO A 105 -5.27 -13.62 -14.74
C PRO A 105 -3.94 -14.10 -15.35
N PRO A 106 -3.70 -13.81 -16.64
CA PRO A 106 -2.44 -14.14 -17.29
C PRO A 106 -1.23 -13.68 -16.47
N LYS A 107 -0.17 -14.49 -16.46
CA LYS A 107 1.07 -14.13 -15.76
C LYS A 107 1.60 -12.80 -16.34
N GLY A 108 2.07 -11.92 -15.46
CA GLY A 108 2.67 -10.66 -15.89
C GLY A 108 1.69 -9.52 -16.17
N GLN A 109 0.47 -9.56 -15.62
CA GLN A 109 -0.48 -8.44 -15.69
C GLN A 109 -0.80 -7.86 -14.30
N PRO A 110 -0.65 -6.53 -14.09
CA PRO A 110 -1.10 -5.88 -12.86
C PRO A 110 -2.63 -5.77 -12.82
N CYS A 111 -3.17 -5.52 -11.62
CA CYS A 111 -4.60 -5.22 -11.48
C CYS A 111 -4.83 -3.78 -11.91
N THR A 112 -5.64 -3.57 -12.95
CA THR A 112 -5.91 -2.24 -13.54
C THR A 112 -7.40 -1.89 -13.57
N LYS A 113 -8.23 -2.64 -12.83
CA LYS A 113 -9.68 -2.48 -12.82
C LYS A 113 -10.16 -1.67 -11.62
N GLY A 114 -11.19 -0.85 -11.82
CA GLY A 114 -11.85 -0.11 -10.74
C GLY A 114 -10.94 0.91 -10.07
N LEU A 115 -10.81 0.88 -8.75
CA LEU A 115 -9.97 1.83 -8.02
C LEU A 115 -8.49 1.68 -8.37
N TRP A 116 -8.08 0.46 -8.75
CA TRP A 116 -6.71 0.16 -9.20
C TRP A 116 -6.34 0.80 -10.55
N TYR A 117 -7.33 1.35 -11.27
CA TYR A 117 -7.08 2.16 -12.47
C TYR A 117 -6.54 3.55 -12.11
N TYR A 118 -6.96 4.12 -10.99
CA TYR A 118 -6.61 5.48 -10.56
C TYR A 118 -5.39 5.55 -9.64
N SER A 119 -5.06 4.45 -8.95
CA SER A 119 -3.96 4.39 -8.00
C SER A 119 -3.41 2.96 -7.91
N ARG A 120 -2.09 2.82 -7.70
CA ARG A 120 -1.42 1.53 -7.53
C ARG A 120 -1.69 0.91 -6.17
N HIS A 121 -2.01 1.71 -5.15
CA HIS A 121 -2.37 1.25 -3.80
C HIS A 121 -3.64 1.92 -3.27
N PRO A 122 -4.81 1.65 -3.87
CA PRO A 122 -6.07 2.21 -3.39
C PRO A 122 -6.34 1.93 -1.90
N PRO A 123 -6.09 0.72 -1.37
CA PRO A 123 -6.32 0.46 0.05
C PRO A 123 -5.52 1.37 0.99
N TYR A 124 -4.28 1.72 0.65
CA TYR A 124 -3.46 2.61 1.47
C TYR A 124 -4.00 4.04 1.47
N PHE A 125 -4.52 4.53 0.34
CA PHE A 125 -5.21 5.82 0.31
C PHE A 125 -6.46 5.82 1.19
N GLY A 126 -7.24 4.73 1.14
CA GLY A 126 -8.40 4.55 2.00
C GLY A 126 -8.02 4.61 3.49
N GLU A 127 -6.99 3.85 3.88
CA GLU A 127 -6.46 3.82 5.24
C GLU A 127 -5.95 5.19 5.71
N MET A 128 -5.20 5.92 4.87
CA MET A 128 -4.77 7.29 5.22
C MET A 128 -5.98 8.21 5.43
N THR A 129 -6.92 8.20 4.48
CA THR A 129 -8.09 9.10 4.48
C THR A 129 -8.99 8.89 5.70
N LEU A 130 -9.23 7.63 6.08
CA LEU A 130 -10.09 7.35 7.22
C LEU A 130 -9.46 7.75 8.55
N HIS A 131 -8.12 7.66 8.70
CA HIS A 131 -7.44 8.08 9.92
C HIS A 131 -7.39 9.60 10.05
N TRP A 132 -7.24 10.34 8.94
CA TRP A 132 -7.43 11.79 8.92
C TRP A 132 -8.86 12.17 9.31
N GLY A 133 -9.86 11.45 8.80
CA GLY A 133 -11.26 11.63 9.17
C GLY A 133 -11.53 11.36 10.65
N LEU A 134 -10.97 10.27 11.19
CA LEU A 134 -11.12 9.90 12.59
C LEU A 134 -10.51 10.95 13.53
N TRP A 135 -9.33 11.47 13.19
CA TRP A 135 -8.70 12.55 13.94
C TRP A 135 -9.56 13.82 13.92
N LEU A 136 -10.04 14.25 12.75
CA LEU A 136 -10.91 15.43 12.63
C LEU A 136 -12.21 15.29 13.43
N LEU A 137 -12.84 14.12 13.38
CA LEU A 137 -14.03 13.81 14.18
C LEU A 137 -13.78 13.98 15.68
N CYS A 138 -12.59 13.63 16.16
CA CYS A 138 -12.24 13.74 17.59
C CYS A 138 -11.85 15.16 18.03
N LEU A 139 -11.65 16.11 17.11
CA LEU A 139 -11.22 17.49 17.41
C LEU A 139 -12.35 18.42 17.84
N THR A 140 -13.62 18.03 17.64
CA THR A 140 -14.77 18.90 17.91
C THR A 140 -14.79 19.49 19.33
N PRO A 141 -14.48 18.73 20.41
CA PRO A 141 -14.38 19.29 21.77
C PRO A 141 -13.33 20.39 21.87
N THR A 142 -12.16 20.23 21.26
CA THR A 142 -11.08 21.23 21.35
C THR A 142 -11.41 22.56 20.68
N ILE A 143 -12.09 22.51 19.52
CA ILE A 143 -12.42 23.71 18.74
C ILE A 143 -13.64 24.42 19.30
N ASN A 144 -14.68 23.66 19.69
CA ASN A 144 -16.00 24.22 20.01
C ASN A 144 -16.35 24.13 21.51
N GLY A 145 -15.51 23.47 22.32
CA GLY A 145 -15.75 23.24 23.74
C GLY A 145 -14.83 24.05 24.67
N GLY A 146 -15.24 24.13 25.93
CA GLY A 146 -14.54 24.85 27.00
C GLY A 146 -13.43 24.05 27.69
N LEU A 147 -12.61 23.29 26.95
CA LEU A 147 -11.60 22.42 27.57
C LEU A 147 -10.41 23.18 28.16
N PRO A 148 -9.79 22.65 29.24
CA PRO A 148 -8.53 23.15 29.75
C PRO A 148 -7.40 22.98 28.72
N ASN A 149 -6.39 23.85 28.79
CA ASN A 149 -5.28 23.89 27.83
C ASN A 149 -4.54 22.54 27.69
N SER A 150 -4.40 21.78 28.79
CA SER A 150 -3.76 20.47 28.78
C SER A 150 -4.56 19.43 27.97
N ALA A 151 -5.88 19.44 28.08
CA ALA A 151 -6.75 18.54 27.33
C ALA A 151 -6.80 18.91 25.85
N LYS A 152 -6.81 20.22 25.53
CA LYS A 152 -6.69 20.70 24.14
C LYS A 152 -5.37 20.27 23.51
N ALA A 153 -4.25 20.44 24.23
CA ALA A 153 -2.94 20.01 23.76
C ALA A 153 -2.89 18.49 23.48
N ALA A 154 -3.51 17.68 24.34
CA ALA A 154 -3.62 16.24 24.12
C ALA A 154 -4.45 15.88 22.87
N GLN A 155 -5.59 16.53 22.65
CA GLN A 155 -6.39 16.27 21.45
C GLN A 155 -5.68 16.71 20.16
N TYR A 156 -4.97 17.83 20.17
CA TYR A 156 -4.14 18.24 19.03
C TYR A 156 -2.99 17.26 18.78
N SER A 157 -2.33 16.75 19.83
CA SER A 157 -1.23 15.78 19.67
C SER A 157 -1.70 14.44 19.09
N ALA A 158 -3.00 14.15 19.13
CA ALA A 158 -3.59 12.99 18.46
C ALA A 158 -3.43 13.02 16.93
N ILE A 159 -3.02 14.14 16.32
CA ILE A 159 -2.61 14.22 14.91
C ILE A 159 -1.45 13.27 14.59
N LEU A 160 -0.71 12.84 15.62
CA LEU A 160 0.29 11.80 15.51
C LEU A 160 -0.29 10.51 14.92
N SER A 161 -1.56 10.18 15.15
CA SER A 161 -2.20 8.99 14.57
C SER A 161 -2.19 8.99 13.03
N PRO A 162 -2.85 9.94 12.33
CA PRO A 162 -2.84 9.95 10.87
C PRO A 162 -1.43 10.17 10.29
N ILE A 163 -0.59 10.99 10.91
CA ILE A 163 0.80 11.21 10.45
C ILE A 163 1.62 9.92 10.55
N PHE A 164 1.54 9.22 11.66
CA PHE A 164 2.24 7.96 11.89
C PHE A 164 1.78 6.88 10.90
N THR A 165 0.46 6.73 10.71
CA THR A 165 -0.09 5.84 9.67
C THR A 165 0.45 6.19 8.29
N MET A 166 0.50 7.48 7.94
CA MET A 166 1.02 7.93 6.65
C MET A 166 2.50 7.57 6.48
N ILE A 167 3.33 7.86 7.48
CA ILE A 167 4.77 7.57 7.46
C ILE A 167 5.01 6.08 7.33
N LEU A 168 4.28 5.25 8.07
CA LEU A 168 4.45 3.80 8.01
C LEU A 168 4.06 3.22 6.66
N LEU A 169 2.94 3.68 6.10
CA LEU A 169 2.50 3.24 4.77
C LEU A 169 3.45 3.74 3.68
N LEU A 170 3.98 4.95 3.78
CA LEU A 170 4.90 5.49 2.78
C LEU A 170 6.31 4.89 2.89
N PHE A 171 6.84 4.70 4.10
CA PHE A 171 8.27 4.50 4.29
C PHE A 171 8.66 3.22 5.02
N ALA A 172 7.71 2.52 5.65
CA ALA A 172 8.01 1.29 6.39
C ALA A 172 7.33 0.07 5.77
N SER A 173 6.09 -0.22 6.16
CA SER A 173 5.43 -1.50 5.88
C SER A 173 4.51 -1.48 4.66
N GLY A 174 4.21 -0.30 4.09
CA GLY A 174 3.27 -0.17 2.97
C GLY A 174 3.93 -0.23 1.58
N LEU A 175 4.38 0.91 1.06
CA LEU A 175 4.92 1.05 -0.30
C LEU A 175 6.26 0.34 -0.51
N PRO A 176 7.26 0.44 0.38
CA PRO A 176 8.58 -0.16 0.12
C PRO A 176 8.51 -1.68 0.00
N THR A 177 7.63 -2.31 0.77
CA THR A 177 7.39 -3.76 0.79
C THR A 177 6.50 -4.24 -0.38
N ALA A 178 5.82 -3.31 -1.08
CA ALA A 178 4.90 -3.63 -2.15
C ALA A 178 5.46 -3.28 -3.54
N GLU A 179 5.97 -2.07 -3.74
CA GLU A 179 6.40 -1.57 -5.06
C GLU A 179 7.65 -2.29 -5.59
N LYS A 180 8.77 -2.21 -4.86
CA LYS A 180 10.04 -2.81 -5.31
C LYS A 180 9.96 -4.32 -5.50
N PRO A 181 9.40 -5.12 -4.58
CA PRO A 181 9.28 -6.56 -4.77
C PRO A 181 8.35 -6.93 -5.93
N THR A 182 7.28 -6.16 -6.15
CA THR A 182 6.39 -6.38 -7.30
C THR A 182 7.13 -6.07 -8.59
N ALA A 183 7.79 -4.92 -8.70
CA ALA A 183 8.59 -4.56 -9.88
C ALA A 183 9.67 -5.61 -10.18
N LYS A 184 10.42 -6.04 -9.16
CA LYS A 184 11.40 -7.13 -9.26
C LYS A 184 10.79 -8.41 -9.82
N LYS A 185 9.60 -8.80 -9.38
CA LYS A 185 8.89 -9.98 -9.88
C LYS A 185 8.55 -9.86 -11.38
N PHE A 186 8.01 -8.72 -11.81
CA PHE A 186 7.68 -8.49 -13.23
C PHE A 186 8.94 -8.44 -14.11
N PHE A 187 10.01 -7.82 -13.60
CA PHE A 187 11.31 -7.79 -14.25
C PHE A 187 11.87 -9.20 -14.45
N LEU A 188 11.99 -10.00 -13.38
CA LEU A 188 12.51 -11.37 -13.47
C LEU A 188 11.66 -12.28 -14.36
N MET A 189 10.34 -12.09 -14.37
CA MET A 189 9.44 -12.82 -15.26
C MET A 189 9.79 -12.57 -16.74
N SER A 190 10.03 -11.31 -17.12
CA SER A 190 10.44 -10.95 -18.49
C SER A 190 11.79 -11.55 -18.91
N TYR A 191 12.77 -11.59 -18.00
CA TYR A 191 14.07 -12.22 -18.27
C TYR A 191 13.96 -13.74 -18.41
N SER A 192 13.11 -14.36 -17.58
CA SER A 192 12.91 -15.81 -17.61
C SER A 192 12.25 -16.27 -18.91
N SER A 193 11.29 -15.52 -19.45
CA SER A 193 10.66 -15.83 -20.74
C SER A 193 11.66 -15.68 -21.89
N ILE A 194 12.45 -14.60 -21.91
CA ILE A 194 13.50 -14.39 -22.93
C ILE A 194 14.48 -15.56 -22.96
N LYS A 195 14.97 -15.98 -21.79
CA LYS A 195 15.93 -17.09 -21.71
C LYS A 195 15.33 -18.41 -22.20
N GLN A 196 14.07 -18.67 -21.88
CA GLN A 196 13.37 -19.89 -22.32
C GLN A 196 13.24 -19.93 -23.84
N ASN A 197 12.81 -18.83 -24.46
CA ASN A 197 12.64 -18.77 -25.91
C ASN A 197 13.98 -18.88 -26.66
N GLN A 198 15.08 -18.37 -26.10
CA GLN A 198 16.42 -18.57 -26.65
C GLN A 198 16.86 -20.04 -26.62
N LEU A 199 16.52 -20.78 -25.56
CA LEU A 199 16.81 -22.21 -25.46
C LEU A 199 15.97 -23.02 -26.45
N ASP A 200 14.68 -22.69 -26.58
CA ASP A 200 13.76 -23.38 -27.49
C ASP A 200 14.17 -23.14 -28.97
N ASN A 201 14.56 -21.91 -29.32
CA ASN A 201 15.09 -21.59 -30.66
C ASN A 201 16.42 -22.30 -30.96
N ASN A 202 17.34 -22.39 -30.00
CA ASN A 202 18.60 -23.10 -30.20
C ASN A 202 18.41 -24.62 -30.34
N ASN A 203 17.44 -25.21 -29.64
CA ASN A 203 17.11 -26.63 -29.79
C ASN A 203 16.47 -26.92 -31.16
N ASN A 204 15.61 -26.02 -31.65
CA ASN A 204 14.97 -26.14 -32.96
C ASN A 204 15.94 -25.88 -34.14
N ASN A 205 16.98 -25.06 -33.93
CA ASN A 205 18.01 -24.74 -34.94
C ASN A 205 19.21 -25.71 -34.96
N SER A 206 19.08 -26.90 -34.38
CA SER A 206 19.99 -28.03 -34.66
C SER A 206 19.86 -28.55 -36.10
N SER A 207 18.97 -27.97 -36.91
CA SER A 207 19.01 -28.02 -38.36
C SER A 207 19.02 -26.61 -38.95
N SER A 208 20.11 -26.27 -39.63
CA SER A 208 20.42 -25.00 -40.33
C SER A 208 20.91 -23.81 -39.47
N ILE A 209 22.23 -23.63 -39.51
CA ILE A 209 22.91 -22.36 -39.22
C ILE A 209 22.50 -21.37 -40.31
N SER A 210 21.66 -20.38 -39.96
CA SER A 210 21.57 -19.14 -40.72
C SER A 210 21.48 -17.95 -39.77
N THR A 211 22.51 -17.12 -39.86
CA THR A 211 22.69 -15.87 -39.15
C THR A 211 21.72 -14.84 -39.75
N ARG A 212 20.60 -14.58 -39.08
CA ARG A 212 19.83 -13.33 -39.23
C ARG A 212 19.45 -12.82 -37.85
N PHE A 213 20.05 -11.70 -37.47
CA PHE A 213 19.55 -10.84 -36.41
C PHE A 213 18.22 -10.24 -36.89
N SER A 214 17.14 -10.97 -36.70
CA SER A 214 15.78 -10.43 -36.81
C SER A 214 15.43 -9.69 -35.52
N GLU A 215 14.89 -8.48 -35.67
CA GLU A 215 14.44 -7.60 -34.60
C GLU A 215 13.55 -8.33 -33.56
N PRO A 216 13.66 -8.03 -32.26
CA PRO A 216 12.88 -8.73 -31.25
C PRO A 216 11.43 -8.23 -31.22
N GLU A 217 10.53 -8.94 -31.90
CA GLU A 217 9.07 -8.87 -31.68
C GLU A 217 8.63 -9.71 -30.46
N PRO A 218 7.33 -9.79 -30.14
CA PRO A 218 6.52 -8.99 -29.21
C PRO A 218 6.79 -9.24 -27.69
N GLU A 219 7.81 -10.01 -27.31
CA GLU A 219 7.94 -10.58 -25.95
C GLU A 219 8.66 -9.69 -24.93
N ASN A 220 9.20 -8.55 -25.39
CA ASN A 220 9.54 -7.39 -24.55
C ASN A 220 8.31 -6.77 -23.85
N GLU A 221 7.09 -7.26 -24.12
CA GLU A 221 5.86 -6.69 -23.58
C GLU A 221 5.73 -6.76 -22.05
N ILE A 222 6.09 -7.84 -21.34
CA ILE A 222 5.71 -7.97 -19.92
C ILE A 222 6.29 -6.82 -19.08
N TRP A 223 7.60 -6.60 -19.18
CA TRP A 223 8.25 -5.51 -18.46
C TRP A 223 7.93 -4.15 -19.06
N SER A 224 7.84 -4.03 -20.39
CA SER A 224 7.45 -2.79 -21.05
C SER A 224 6.03 -2.32 -20.66
N ASN A 225 5.06 -3.22 -20.65
CA ASN A 225 3.69 -3.01 -20.23
C ASN A 225 3.62 -2.64 -18.74
N TYR A 226 4.41 -3.31 -17.90
CA TYR A 226 4.50 -2.93 -16.49
C TYR A 226 5.09 -1.52 -16.32
N LYS A 227 6.15 -1.15 -17.06
CA LYS A 227 6.68 0.23 -17.07
C LYS A 227 5.65 1.24 -17.55
N ASN A 228 4.88 0.91 -18.57
CA ASN A 228 3.80 1.76 -19.07
C ASN A 228 2.72 1.95 -17.99
N TYR A 229 2.37 0.89 -17.26
CA TYR A 229 1.47 0.95 -16.10
C TYR A 229 2.01 1.87 -15.00
N LEU A 230 3.29 1.73 -14.62
CA LEU A 230 3.92 2.60 -13.61
C LEU A 230 3.91 4.07 -14.04
N LYS A 231 4.18 4.36 -15.32
CA LYS A 231 4.17 5.72 -15.88
C LYS A 231 2.77 6.34 -15.93
N LYS A 232 1.72 5.53 -16.03
CA LYS A 232 0.33 5.95 -16.17
C LYS A 232 -0.44 6.05 -14.86
N THR A 233 0.06 5.42 -13.79
CA THR A 233 -0.73 5.19 -12.58
C THR A 233 -0.05 5.79 -11.36
N SER A 234 -0.76 6.70 -10.68
CA SER A 234 -0.33 7.29 -9.41
C SER A 234 -0.10 6.22 -8.34
N ILE A 235 0.84 6.43 -7.41
CA ILE A 235 1.12 5.44 -6.34
C ILE A 235 -0.03 5.33 -5.35
N ILE A 236 -0.36 6.44 -4.68
CA ILE A 236 -1.33 6.47 -3.58
C ILE A 236 -2.54 7.31 -3.96
N ILE A 237 -2.33 8.58 -4.28
CA ILE A 237 -3.43 9.53 -4.49
C ILE A 237 -4.16 9.16 -5.79
N PRO A 238 -5.46 8.84 -5.75
CA PRO A 238 -6.23 8.51 -6.94
C PRO A 238 -6.17 9.64 -7.97
N PHE A 239 -5.70 9.33 -9.17
CA PHE A 239 -5.54 10.31 -10.23
C PHE A 239 -5.83 9.71 -11.60
N PRO A 240 -6.54 10.42 -12.50
CA PRO A 240 -6.83 9.90 -13.84
C PRO A 240 -5.54 9.67 -14.65
N PRO A 241 -5.35 8.48 -15.28
CA PRO A 241 -4.11 8.16 -15.99
C PRO A 241 -3.71 9.11 -17.11
N PHE A 242 -4.69 9.63 -17.87
CA PHE A 242 -4.44 10.56 -18.96
C PHE A 242 -3.88 11.91 -18.48
N LEU A 243 -4.24 12.35 -17.27
CA LEU A 243 -3.65 13.53 -16.65
C LEU A 243 -2.29 13.20 -16.04
N TYR A 244 -2.17 12.06 -15.36
CA TYR A 244 -0.95 11.63 -14.67
C TYR A 244 0.26 11.55 -15.62
N LEU A 245 0.03 11.04 -16.84
CA LEU A 245 1.06 10.90 -17.87
C LEU A 245 1.81 12.20 -18.17
N ASN A 246 1.09 13.31 -18.24
CA ASN A 246 1.61 14.59 -18.70
C ASN A 246 2.19 15.44 -17.56
N LEU A 247 2.11 14.98 -16.31
CA LEU A 247 2.62 15.72 -15.17
C LEU A 247 4.16 15.71 -15.14
N PRO A 248 4.80 16.86 -14.86
CA PRO A 248 6.23 16.91 -14.53
C PRO A 248 6.56 16.06 -13.31
N GLU A 249 7.77 15.48 -13.29
CA GLU A 249 8.23 14.60 -12.20
C GLU A 249 8.25 15.29 -10.82
N TRP A 250 8.58 16.58 -10.78
CA TRP A 250 8.55 17.35 -9.52
C TRP A 250 7.12 17.43 -8.95
N LEU A 251 6.11 17.58 -9.81
CA LEU A 251 4.72 17.67 -9.41
C LEU A 251 4.18 16.30 -8.95
N LYS A 252 4.58 15.21 -9.62
CA LYS A 252 4.31 13.85 -9.16
C LYS A 252 4.92 13.57 -7.79
N SER A 253 6.17 14.00 -7.58
CA SER A 253 6.90 13.77 -6.32
C SER A 253 6.29 14.57 -5.17
N SER A 254 6.00 15.86 -5.38
CA SER A 254 5.53 16.76 -4.31
C SER A 254 4.04 16.59 -3.99
N LEU A 255 3.18 16.51 -5.02
CA LEU A 255 1.72 16.49 -4.81
C LEU A 255 1.18 15.07 -4.67
N LEU A 256 1.69 14.11 -5.45
CA LEU A 256 1.17 12.74 -5.51
C LEU A 256 2.00 11.75 -4.69
N LEU A 257 3.03 12.23 -3.99
CA LEU A 257 3.94 11.44 -3.16
C LEU A 257 4.68 10.35 -3.95
N ASP A 258 4.91 10.59 -5.24
CA ASP A 258 5.65 9.68 -6.13
C ASP A 258 7.16 9.90 -6.01
N LEU A 259 7.71 9.57 -4.84
CA LEU A 259 9.11 9.80 -4.54
C LEU A 259 10.01 8.87 -5.38
N PRO A 260 11.17 9.34 -5.88
CA PRO A 260 12.12 8.53 -6.64
C PRO A 260 12.54 7.24 -5.93
N PHE A 261 12.55 7.27 -4.59
CA PHE A 261 12.85 6.13 -3.74
C PHE A 261 12.00 4.87 -4.03
N PHE A 262 10.76 5.04 -4.53
CA PHE A 262 9.85 3.94 -4.84
C PHE A 262 10.08 3.33 -6.23
N LYS A 263 10.83 4.01 -7.10
CA LYS A 263 11.08 3.56 -8.47
C LYS A 263 12.09 2.41 -8.47
N PHE A 264 11.84 1.43 -9.33
CA PHE A 264 12.75 0.31 -9.57
C PHE A 264 13.76 0.67 -10.64
N ASP A 265 15.05 0.64 -10.31
CA ASP A 265 16.14 0.93 -11.24
C ASP A 265 16.65 -0.36 -11.90
N GLU A 266 16.52 -0.46 -13.22
CA GLU A 266 16.96 -1.63 -13.97
C GLU A 266 18.48 -1.89 -13.87
N GLN A 267 19.29 -0.83 -13.78
CA GLN A 267 20.75 -0.95 -13.76
C GLN A 267 21.27 -1.39 -12.41
N ILE A 268 20.61 -0.98 -11.33
CA ILE A 268 21.01 -1.26 -9.95
C ILE A 268 20.18 -2.43 -9.41
N ASP A 269 18.87 -2.21 -9.22
CA ASP A 269 17.96 -3.21 -8.63
C ASP A 269 17.79 -4.43 -9.57
N GLY A 270 17.78 -4.21 -10.89
CA GLY A 270 17.66 -5.28 -11.88
C GLY A 270 18.85 -6.23 -11.90
N LYS A 271 20.09 -5.71 -11.84
CA LYS A 271 21.30 -6.54 -11.74
C LYS A 271 21.33 -7.35 -10.46
N GLN A 272 21.04 -6.72 -9.32
CA GLN A 272 20.95 -7.39 -8.03
C GLN A 272 19.89 -8.51 -8.04
N ALA A 273 18.71 -8.23 -8.61
CA ALA A 273 17.64 -9.22 -8.74
C ALA A 273 18.08 -10.46 -9.54
N LEU A 274 18.80 -10.27 -10.66
CA LEU A 274 19.31 -11.38 -11.47
C LEU A 274 20.40 -12.18 -10.76
N GLU A 275 21.29 -11.51 -10.01
CA GLU A 275 22.32 -12.19 -9.22
C GLU A 275 21.72 -13.04 -8.10
N GLU A 276 20.74 -12.50 -7.37
CA GLU A 276 20.01 -13.26 -6.35
C GLU A 276 19.29 -14.47 -6.94
N GLU A 277 18.60 -14.29 -8.07
CA GLU A 277 17.92 -15.36 -8.80
C GLU A 277 18.90 -16.46 -9.26
N ARG A 278 20.10 -16.07 -9.73
CA ARG A 278 21.18 -17.02 -10.09
C ARG A 278 21.69 -17.78 -8.87
N LYS A 279 21.98 -17.10 -7.76
CA LYS A 279 22.44 -17.73 -6.51
C LYS A 279 21.40 -18.73 -6.00
N LYS A 280 20.13 -18.35 -6.00
CA LYS A 280 19.01 -19.20 -5.58
C LYS A 280 18.87 -20.45 -6.45
N ARG A 281 19.13 -20.37 -7.75
CA ARG A 281 19.12 -21.53 -8.65
C ARG A 281 20.35 -22.42 -8.50
N ALA A 282 21.49 -21.87 -8.09
CA ALA A 282 22.71 -22.64 -7.86
C ALA A 282 22.70 -23.40 -6.51
N SER A 283 21.85 -22.98 -5.57
CA SER A 283 21.69 -23.62 -4.26
C SER A 283 20.59 -24.71 -4.20
N VAL A 284 19.87 -24.93 -5.31
CA VAL A 284 18.81 -25.94 -5.46
C VAL A 284 19.36 -27.07 -6.31
#